data_AF-A0A2D7DV24-F1
#
_entry.id   AF-A0A2D7DV24-F1
#
_cell.length_a   1.000
_cell.length_b   1.000
_cell.length_c   1.000
_cell.angle_alpha   90.00
_cell.angle_beta   90.00
_cell.angle_gamma   90.00
#
_symmetry.space_group_name_H-M   'P 1'
#
loop_
_entity.id
_entity.type
_entity.pdbx_description
1 polymer ?
#
loop_
_entity_poly.entity_id
_entity_poly.type
_entity_poly.pdbx_seq_one_letter_code
_entity_poly.pdbx_strand_id
1 'polypeptide(L)' 'MIRLLPGGIGNETSALNDSFQDGLISAPIYTRPENYKGMTVPKILLSGNSSEIEKWRDKKSIELSSKKNEL' A
#
# COMPACT_ATOMS: atom_id res chain seq x y z
N MET A 1 7.46 12.52 -20.67
CA MET A 1 6.12 11.90 -20.60
C MET A 1 5.38 12.59 -19.46
N ILE A 2 4.30 13.32 -19.77
CA ILE A 2 3.70 14.36 -18.92
C ILE A 2 2.76 13.74 -17.88
N ARG A 3 2.97 14.02 -16.59
CA ARG A 3 1.97 13.77 -15.53
C ARG A 3 1.96 14.88 -14.47
N LEU A 4 1.79 16.12 -14.90
CA LEU A 4 1.49 17.25 -14.01
C LEU A 4 0.56 18.22 -14.78
N LEU A 5 -0.73 17.91 -14.80
CA LEU A 5 -1.77 18.89 -15.06
C LEU A 5 -2.18 19.47 -13.69
N PRO A 6 -2.01 20.78 -13.44
CA PRO A 6 -2.43 21.39 -12.19
C PRO A 6 -3.95 21.59 -12.23
N GLY A 7 -4.69 20.93 -11.33
CA GLY A 7 -6.13 21.14 -11.21
C GLY A 7 -6.98 19.95 -10.76
N GLY A 8 -6.41 18.85 -10.26
CA GLY A 8 -7.21 17.65 -9.99
C GLY A 8 -6.70 16.69 -8.92
N ILE A 9 -6.01 17.17 -7.89
CA ILE A 9 -5.74 16.35 -6.70
C ILE A 9 -6.13 17.14 -5.47
N GLY A 10 -7.38 16.97 -5.04
CA GLY A 10 -7.73 17.20 -3.65
C GLY A 10 -7.02 16.16 -2.78
N ASN A 11 -6.47 16.59 -1.65
CA ASN A 11 -5.57 15.88 -0.73
C ASN A 11 -4.11 15.73 -1.19
N GLU A 12 -3.43 16.86 -1.15
CA GLU A 12 -1.97 17.04 -1.12
C GLU A 12 -1.21 16.23 -0.04
N THR A 13 -1.89 15.64 0.95
CA THR A 13 -1.24 14.89 2.04
C THR A 13 -0.93 13.41 1.71
N SER A 14 -1.50 12.83 0.64
CA SER A 14 -1.27 11.41 0.31
C SER A 14 -0.04 11.15 -0.58
N ALA A 15 0.48 12.17 -1.26
CA ALA A 15 1.63 12.04 -2.15
C ALA A 15 3.00 12.00 -1.43
N LEU A 16 3.05 12.39 -0.16
CA LEU A 16 4.30 12.44 0.61
C LEU A 16 4.70 11.09 1.23
N ASN A 17 3.76 10.15 1.36
CA ASN A 17 4.03 8.83 1.94
C ASN A 17 4.16 7.72 0.89
N ASP A 18 4.03 8.05 -0.41
CA ASP A 18 4.13 7.10 -1.51
C ASP A 18 5.59 7.03 -1.98
N SER A 19 6.32 6.05 -1.43
CA SER A 19 7.28 5.22 -2.17
C SER A 19 8.66 5.76 -2.57
N PHE A 20 9.04 7.01 -2.29
CA PHE A 20 10.31 7.55 -2.84
C PHE A 20 11.55 7.54 -1.94
N GLN A 21 11.47 7.18 -0.65
CA GLN A 21 12.64 7.37 0.23
C GLN A 21 13.45 6.13 0.61
N ASP A 22 12.94 4.89 0.51
CA ASP A 22 13.64 3.76 1.17
C ASP A 22 13.93 2.49 0.35
N GLY A 23 13.65 2.45 -0.96
CA GLY A 23 13.87 1.23 -1.76
C GLY A 23 12.98 0.05 -1.36
N LEU A 24 12.02 0.28 -0.46
CA LEU A 24 11.02 -0.68 -0.02
C LEU A 24 9.81 -0.68 -0.97
N ILE A 25 9.28 -1.87 -1.25
CA ILE A 25 8.07 -2.08 -2.05
C ILE A 25 6.85 -1.77 -1.21
N SER A 26 6.01 -0.83 -1.65
CA SER A 26 4.75 -0.50 -0.97
C SER A 26 3.89 -1.74 -0.69
N ALA A 27 3.26 -1.76 0.48
CA ALA A 27 2.33 -2.80 0.88
C ALA A 27 1.15 -2.92 -0.13
N PRO A 28 0.60 -4.13 -0.32
CA PRO A 28 -0.49 -4.34 -1.26
C PRO A 28 -1.75 -3.61 -0.81
N ILE A 29 -2.42 -2.97 -1.78
CA ILE A 29 -3.65 -2.19 -1.56
C ILE A 29 -4.85 -3.08 -1.88
N TYR A 30 -5.83 -3.06 -0.97
CA TYR A 30 -7.08 -3.80 -1.11
C TYR A 30 -8.25 -2.82 -1.17
N THR A 31 -9.23 -3.15 -2.01
CA THR A 31 -10.50 -2.43 -2.12
C THR A 31 -11.63 -3.42 -2.19
N ARG A 32 -12.87 -2.93 -2.12
CA ARG A 32 -14.07 -3.77 -2.23
C ARG A 32 -14.15 -4.40 -3.63
N PRO A 33 -14.69 -5.63 -3.77
CA PRO A 33 -15.28 -6.48 -2.72
C PRO A 33 -14.25 -7.24 -1.87
N GLU A 34 -14.67 -7.75 -0.70
CA GLU A 34 -13.80 -8.45 0.27
C GLU A 34 -13.16 -9.75 -0.24
N ASN A 35 -13.78 -10.39 -1.23
CA ASN A 35 -13.25 -11.52 -1.95
C ASN A 35 -13.35 -11.23 -3.44
N TYR A 36 -12.21 -11.20 -4.11
CA TYR A 36 -12.15 -11.02 -5.54
C TYR A 36 -11.32 -12.15 -6.16
N LYS A 37 -11.95 -12.98 -7.00
CA LYS A 37 -11.30 -14.10 -7.72
C LYS A 37 -10.50 -15.04 -6.81
N GLY A 38 -10.99 -15.29 -5.59
CA GLY A 38 -10.30 -16.15 -4.62
C GLY A 38 -9.20 -15.44 -3.81
N MET A 39 -8.96 -14.15 -4.06
CA MET A 39 -8.12 -13.30 -3.21
C MET A 39 -9.00 -12.63 -2.15
N THR A 40 -8.83 -13.05 -0.90
CA THR A 40 -9.55 -12.51 0.24
C THR A 40 -8.74 -11.40 0.89
N VAL A 41 -9.42 -10.30 1.25
CA VAL A 41 -8.80 -9.21 2.01
C VAL A 41 -8.33 -9.74 3.38
N PRO A 42 -7.08 -9.49 3.78
CA PRO A 42 -6.58 -9.85 5.10
C PRO A 42 -7.49 -9.34 6.22
N LYS A 43 -7.84 -10.20 7.18
CA LYS A 43 -8.72 -9.85 8.31
C LYS A 43 -8.24 -8.62 9.08
N ILE A 44 -6.93 -8.39 9.14
CA ILE A 44 -6.33 -7.21 9.77
C ILE A 44 -6.77 -5.90 9.09
N LEU A 45 -6.93 -5.91 7.77
CA LEU A 45 -7.43 -4.75 7.00
C LEU A 45 -8.94 -4.57 7.18
N LEU A 46 -9.65 -5.61 7.60
CA LEU A 46 -11.08 -5.57 7.94
C LEU A 46 -11.33 -5.22 9.42
N SER A 47 -10.28 -5.19 10.25
CA SER A 47 -10.41 -5.00 11.70
C SER A 47 -10.76 -3.56 12.12
N GLY A 48 -10.59 -2.58 11.21
CA GLY A 48 -10.75 -1.16 11.52
C GLY A 48 -9.67 -0.59 12.45
N ASN A 49 -8.65 -1.37 12.82
CA ASN A 49 -7.58 -0.92 13.71
C ASN A 49 -6.44 -0.30 12.90
N SER A 50 -6.41 1.03 12.80
CA SER A 50 -5.40 1.76 12.03
C SER A 50 -3.96 1.42 12.44
N SER A 51 -3.65 1.31 13.73
CA SER A 51 -2.29 1.02 14.21
C SER A 51 -1.82 -0.38 13.83
N GLU A 52 -2.70 -1.37 13.90
CA GLU A 52 -2.37 -2.74 13.48
C GLU A 52 -2.29 -2.87 11.95
N ILE A 53 -3.09 -2.08 11.22
CA ILE A 53 -3.03 -1.98 9.75
C ILE A 53 -1.70 -1.38 9.31
N GLU A 54 -1.22 -0.32 9.96
CA GLU A 54 0.09 0.28 9.67
C GLU A 54 1.23 -0.71 9.90
N LYS A 55 1.30 -1.34 11.08
CA LYS A 55 2.30 -2.39 11.36
C LYS A 55 2.27 -3.53 10.34
N TRP A 56 1.07 -3.93 9.90
CA TRP A 56 0.92 -4.96 8.87
C TRP A 56 1.45 -4.49 7.51
N ARG A 57 1.20 -3.23 7.14
CA ARG A 57 1.72 -2.62 5.91
C ARG A 57 3.25 -2.55 5.93
N ASP A 58 3.85 -2.08 7.02
CA ASP A 58 5.30 -2.03 7.19
C ASP A 58 5.92 -3.42 7.05
N LYS A 59 5.36 -4.41 7.76
CA LYS A 59 5.84 -5.80 7.70
C LYS A 59 5.74 -6.38 6.29
N LYS A 60 4.63 -6.12 5.57
CA LYS A 60 4.47 -6.58 4.19
C LYS A 60 5.39 -5.88 3.20
N SER A 61 5.66 -4.60 3.41
CA SER A 61 6.60 -3.83 2.61
C SER A 61 8.00 -4.44 2.70
N ILE A 62 8.47 -4.74 3.92
CA ILE A 62 9.76 -5.41 4.17
C ILE A 62 9.78 -6.81 3.53
N GLU A 63 8.75 -7.63 3.76
CA GLU A 63 8.67 -9.00 3.23
C GLU A 63 8.75 -9.03 1.68
N LEU A 64 8.02 -8.14 1.01
CA LEU A 64 8.04 -8.02 -0.45
C LEU A 64 9.41 -7.56 -0.96
N SER A 65 10.02 -6.61 -0.25
CA SER A 65 11.34 -6.07 -0.60
C SER A 65 12.44 -7.11 -0.45
N SER A 66 12.44 -7.91 0.62
CA SER A 66 13.36 -9.02 0.80
C SER A 66 13.20 -10.07 -0.30
N LYS A 67 11.96 -10.47 -0.60
CA LYS A 67 11.67 -11.50 -1.60
C LYS A 67 12.07 -11.10 -3.03
N LYS A 68 12.09 -9.80 -3.34
CA LYS A 68 12.56 -9.30 -4.64
C LYS A 68 14.06 -9.49 -4.85
N ASN A 69 14.87 -9.49 -3.80
CA ASN A 69 16.33 -9.65 -3.89
C ASN A 69 16.78 -11.12 -3.96
N GLU A 70 15.86 -12.07 -3.81
CA GLU A 70 16.10 -13.52 -3.89
C GLU A 70 15.71 -14.14 -5.26
N LEU A 71 15.35 -13.30 -6.24
CA LEU A 71 14.99 -13.67 -7.62
C LEU A 71 16.01 -13.10 -8.61
#